data_AF-A0AAJ1K461-F1
#
_entry.id   AF-A0AAJ1K461-F1
#
_cell.length_a   1.000
_cell.length_b   1.000
_cell.length_c   1.000
_cell.angle_alpha   90.00
_cell.angle_beta   90.00
_cell.angle_gamma   90.00
#
_symmetry.space_group_name_H-M   'P 1'
#
loop_
_entity.id
_entity.type
_entity.pdbx_description
1 polymer ?
#
loop_
_entity_poly.entity_id
_entity_poly.type
_entity_poly.pdbx_seq_one_letter_code
_entity_poly.pdbx_strand_id
1 'polypeptide(L)' 'MQKGNCCDQMIKILNFECKEKTLFECPDALIYYNEKFDEYGIIIHDGEESYIKIDYCPWCGKKCQIQKEIYGLMN' A
#
# COMPACT_ATOMS: atom_id res chain seq x y z
N MET A 1 12.68 -2.99 -3.13
CA MET A 1 11.87 -3.04 -4.37
C MET A 1 10.75 -2.03 -4.25
N GLN A 2 10.58 -1.15 -5.23
CA GLN A 2 9.61 -0.05 -5.18
C GLN A 2 8.19 -0.64 -5.31
N LYS A 3 7.47 -0.72 -4.19
CA LYS A 3 6.06 -1.13 -4.14
C LYS A 3 5.23 0.11 -4.41
N GLY A 4 4.42 0.10 -5.47
CA GLY A 4 3.51 1.18 -5.85
C GLY A 4 4.16 2.33 -6.60
N ASN A 5 3.65 2.63 -7.80
CA ASN A 5 4.27 3.51 -8.78
C ASN A 5 3.29 4.51 -9.43
N CYS A 6 2.03 4.56 -9.00
CA CYS A 6 1.01 5.31 -9.72
C CYS A 6 1.15 6.84 -9.59
N CYS A 7 1.75 7.33 -8.50
CA CYS A 7 2.14 8.72 -8.28
C CYS A 7 3.14 8.85 -7.11
N ASP A 8 3.80 10.00 -7.02
CA ASP A 8 4.80 10.30 -5.98
C ASP A 8 4.23 10.27 -4.56
N GLN A 9 2.96 10.64 -4.38
CA GLN A 9 2.31 10.58 -3.06
C GLN A 9 2.14 9.13 -2.58
N MET A 10 1.73 8.22 -3.48
CA MET A 10 1.65 6.79 -3.16
C MET A 10 3.03 6.22 -2.81
N ILE A 11 4.06 6.55 -3.60
CA ILE A 11 5.45 6.14 -3.33
C ILE A 11 5.92 6.65 -1.96
N LYS A 12 5.65 7.92 -1.65
CA LYS A 12 6.05 8.53 -0.39
C LYS A 12 5.40 7.84 0.80
N ILE A 13 4.11 7.53 0.72
CA ILE A 13 3.37 6.86 1.80
C ILE A 13 3.83 5.41 1.97
N LEU A 14 4.07 4.68 0.88
CA LEU A 14 4.54 3.29 0.95
C LEU A 14 5.98 3.16 1.47
N ASN A 15 6.80 4.20 1.34
CA ASN A 15 8.15 4.27 1.89
C ASN A 15 8.19 4.99 3.26
N PHE A 16 7.05 5.33 3.84
CA PHE A 16 7.02 5.92 5.17
C PHE A 16 7.49 4.88 6.20
N GLU A 17 8.45 5.27 7.03
CA GLU A 17 8.95 4.44 8.12
C GLU A 17 8.43 4.98 9.46
N CYS A 18 7.86 4.08 10.25
CA CYS A 18 7.40 4.38 11.60
C CYS A 18 8.38 3.87 12.65
N LYS A 19 8.32 4.45 13.86
CA LYS A 19 9.11 4.00 15.01
C LYS A 19 8.53 2.79 15.72
N GLU A 20 7.24 2.51 15.50
CA GLU A 20 6.54 1.38 16.10
C GLU A 20 7.00 0.05 15.52
N LYS A 21 6.67 -1.06 16.19
CA LYS A 21 7.17 -2.38 15.78
C LYS A 21 6.51 -2.84 14.50
N THR A 22 5.24 -2.49 14.29
CA THR A 22 4.50 -2.80 13.08
C THR A 22 3.93 -1.54 12.45
N LEU A 23 3.61 -1.65 11.15
CA LEU A 23 2.96 -0.57 10.42
C LEU A 23 1.53 -0.32 10.96
N PHE A 24 0.85 -1.35 11.48
CA PHE A 24 -0.51 -1.26 12.02
C PHE A 24 -0.56 -0.62 13.42
N GLU A 25 0.54 -0.63 14.17
CA GLU A 25 0.67 0.10 15.43
C GLU A 25 0.90 1.61 15.20
N CYS A 26 1.23 2.01 13.98
CA CYS A 26 1.60 3.38 13.66
C CYS A 26 0.39 4.25 13.28
N PRO A 27 0.02 5.27 14.07
CA PRO A 27 -1.15 6.12 13.77
C PRO A 27 -0.99 6.95 12.50
N ASP A 28 0.26 7.20 12.07
CA ASP A 28 0.58 7.96 10.87
C ASP A 28 0.72 7.09 9.60
N ALA A 29 0.74 5.76 9.75
CA ALA A 29 0.76 4.87 8.59
C ALA A 29 -0.65 4.79 7.98
N LEU A 30 -0.72 4.95 6.65
CA LEU A 30 -2.01 5.02 5.94
C LEU A 30 -2.24 3.85 5.00
N ILE A 31 -1.22 3.49 4.20
CA ILE A 31 -1.34 2.44 3.18
C ILE A 31 -0.46 1.26 3.58
N TYR A 32 -1.07 0.09 3.56
CA TYR A 32 -0.40 -1.19 3.66
C TYR A 32 -0.42 -1.89 2.30
N TYR A 33 0.67 -2.58 1.96
CA TYR A 33 0.71 -3.49 0.82
C TYR A 33 0.80 -4.92 1.32
N ASN A 34 -0.23 -5.72 1.04
CA ASN A 34 -0.28 -7.12 1.42
C ASN A 34 0.35 -7.99 0.34
N GLU A 35 1.56 -8.48 0.58
CA GLU A 35 2.30 -9.32 -0.38
C GLU A 35 1.60 -10.65 -0.69
N LYS A 36 0.90 -11.22 0.30
CA LYS A 36 0.22 -12.52 0.15
C LYS A 36 -0.89 -12.45 -0.89
N PHE A 37 -1.65 -11.36 -0.87
CA PHE A 37 -2.78 -11.14 -1.78
C PHE A 37 -2.43 -10.22 -2.97
N ASP A 38 -1.23 -9.63 -2.96
CA ASP A 38 -0.75 -8.66 -3.96
C ASP A 38 -1.72 -7.48 -4.12
N GLU A 39 -2.06 -6.83 -3.00
CA GLU A 39 -3.05 -5.76 -2.97
C GLU A 39 -2.64 -4.61 -2.05
N TYR A 40 -3.18 -3.43 -2.32
CA TYR A 40 -3.06 -2.27 -1.45
C TYR A 40 -4.29 -2.15 -0.56
N GLY A 41 -4.07 -1.70 0.67
CA GLY A 41 -5.11 -1.45 1.64
C GLY A 41 -4.91 -0.13 2.37
N ILE A 42 -6.00 0.51 2.76
CA ILE A 42 -5.99 1.59 3.75
C ILE A 42 -6.09 0.94 5.12
N ILE A 43 -5.12 1.20 6.00
CA ILE A 43 -5.09 0.68 7.37
C ILE A 43 -6.29 1.24 8.14
N ILE A 44 -6.97 0.39 8.90
CA ILE A 44 -8.01 0.78 9.85
C ILE A 44 -7.36 0.83 11.23
N HIS A 45 -7.41 1.99 11.89
CA HIS A 45 -6.83 2.21 13.21
C HIS A 45 -7.85 1.95 14.33
N ASP A 46 -8.43 0.75 14.37
CA ASP A 46 -9.42 0.32 15.37
C ASP A 46 -8.82 -0.53 16.50
N GLY A 47 -7.50 -0.74 16.48
CA GLY A 47 -6.76 -1.53 17.47
C GLY A 47 -6.46 -2.96 17.02
N GLU A 48 -6.86 -3.35 15.81
CA GLU A 48 -6.54 -4.63 15.18
C GLU A 48 -5.64 -4.46 13.95
N GLU A 49 -5.07 -5.55 13.43
CA GLU A 49 -4.33 -5.55 12.17
C GLU A 49 -5.28 -5.67 10.97
N SER A 50 -6.08 -4.64 10.72
CA SER A 50 -7.13 -4.64 9.72
C SER A 50 -6.94 -3.53 8.66
N TYR A 51 -7.41 -3.79 7.44
CA TYR A 51 -7.34 -2.82 6.34
C TYR A 51 -8.51 -2.98 5.36
N ILE A 52 -8.87 -1.91 4.67
CA ILE A 52 -9.81 -1.92 3.54
C ILE A 52 -9.03 -1.97 2.24
N LYS A 53 -9.24 -3.01 1.43
CA LYS A 53 -8.64 -3.13 0.09
C LYS A 53 -9.02 -1.93 -0.78
N ILE A 54 -8.05 -1.40 -1.52
CA ILE A 54 -8.26 -0.38 -2.56
C ILE A 54 -7.68 -0.82 -3.90
N ASP A 55 -8.43 -0.56 -4.98
CA ASP A 55 -7.96 -0.80 -6.36
C ASP A 55 -7.47 0.49 -7.03
N TYR A 56 -7.82 1.66 -6.48
CA TYR A 56 -7.48 2.98 -7.02
C TYR A 56 -6.77 3.84 -5.98
N CYS A 57 -5.79 4.61 -6.44
CA CYS A 57 -4.98 5.49 -5.61
C CYS A 57 -5.84 6.64 -5.03
N PRO A 58 -5.86 6.85 -3.71
CA PRO A 58 -6.63 7.92 -3.08
C PRO A 58 -6.20 9.33 -3.53
N TRP A 59 -4.99 9.45 -4.08
CA TRP A 59 -4.40 10.74 -4.43
C TRP A 59 -4.53 11.11 -5.91
N CYS A 60 -4.34 10.16 -6.82
CA CYS A 60 -4.35 10.43 -8.26
C CYS A 60 -5.48 9.74 -9.02
N GLY A 61 -6.27 8.89 -8.36
CA GLY A 61 -7.40 8.17 -8.96
C GLY A 61 -7.01 7.10 -10.00
N LYS A 62 -5.72 6.88 -10.26
CA LYS A 62 -5.27 5.79 -11.16
C LYS A 62 -5.38 4.44 -10.46
N LYS A 63 -5.62 3.39 -11.26
CA LYS A 63 -5.55 2.01 -10.77
C LYS A 63 -4.16 1.76 -10.17
N CYS A 64 -4.11 1.22 -8.96
CA CYS A 64 -2.86 0.87 -8.31
C CYS A 64 -2.23 -0.31 -9.07
N GLN A 65 -1.05 -0.12 -9.64
CA GLN A 65 -0.34 -1.23 -10.30
C GLN A 65 0.34 -2.09 -9.25
N ILE A 66 0.20 -3.40 -9.40
CA ILE A 66 0.79 -4.41 -8.52
C ILE A 66 1.90 -5.15 -9.25
N GLN A 67 2.88 -5.66 -8.51
CA GLN A 67 4.10 -6.19 -9.13
C GLN A 67 3.81 -7.37 -10.05
N LYS A 68 2.86 -8.26 -9.73
CA LYS A 68 2.52 -9.38 -10.63
C LYS A 68 1.87 -8.91 -11.92
N GLU A 69 1.16 -7.77 -11.95
CA GLU A 69 0.67 -7.18 -13.21
C GLU A 69 1.83 -6.63 -14.07
N ILE A 70 2.90 -6.10 -13.45
CA ILE A 70 4.08 -5.59 -14.15
C ILE A 70 4.94 -6.75 -14.70
N TYR A 71 5.16 -7.80 -13.92
CA TYR A 71 5.94 -8.98 -14.34
C TYR A 71 5.14 -9.96 -15.23
N GLY A 72 3.80 -9.96 -15.13
CA GLY A 72 2.91 -10.78 -15.97
C GLY A 72 2.75 -10.27 -17.42
N LEU A 73 3.23 -9.06 -17.72
CA LEU A 73 3.34 -8.51 -19.08
C LEU A 73 4.68 -8.87 -19.77
N MET A 74 5.54 -9.67 -19.11
CA MET A 74 6.80 -10.16 -19.66
C MET A 74 6.74 -11.64 -20.12
N ASN A 75 5.56 -12.23 -20.26
CA ASN A 75 5.37 -13.57 -20.85
C ASN A 75 4.44 -13.50 -22.06
#